data_AF-A0A1R4H7A8-F1
#
_entry.id   AF-A0A1R4H7A8-F1
#
_cell.length_a   1.000
_cell.length_b   1.000
_cell.length_c   1.000
_cell.angle_alpha   90.00
_cell.angle_beta   90.00
_cell.angle_gamma   90.00
#
_symmetry.space_group_name_H-M   'P 1'
#
loop_
_entity.id
_entity.type
_entity.pdbx_description
1 polymer ?
#
loop_
_entity_poly.entity_id
_entity_poly.type
_entity_poly.pdbx_seq_one_letter_code
_entity_poly.pdbx_strand_id
1 'polypeptide(L)'
;MAHDAIDSQQLTKILIRLQAGGALTLLLMLVGFDLFFPSQYALKAAVHGVSTISALVVGTFMTHRAYFLLRGAKTNYPSLRNWTLASTFLNLLAIISGNWIYMRYRGQDGPRDWILQSVPDFHNILMEFKEFVSLFPFPLMVIASFIVLYYKNTLHIRHDIKQFLGIIIMSAWFFIMLGFVSGLILAKLRFV
;
A
#
# COMPACT_ATOMS: atom_id res chain seq x y z
N MET A 1 -32.41 -22.40 -26.41
CA MET A 1 -31.28 -21.54 -26.00
C MET A 1 -30.93 -21.91 -24.58
N ALA A 2 -29.86 -22.68 -24.38
CA ALA A 2 -29.37 -23.00 -23.04
C ALA A 2 -28.76 -21.72 -22.45
N HIS A 3 -29.28 -21.26 -21.33
CA HIS A 3 -28.62 -20.22 -20.55
C HIS A 3 -27.32 -20.84 -20.02
N ASP A 4 -26.17 -20.38 -20.50
CA ASP A 4 -24.87 -20.73 -19.92
C ASP A 4 -24.87 -20.26 -18.47
N ALA A 5 -25.13 -21.19 -17.55
CA ALA A 5 -25.06 -20.94 -16.13
C ALA A 5 -23.63 -20.50 -15.81
N ILE A 6 -23.48 -19.30 -15.25
CA ILE A 6 -22.18 -18.78 -14.85
C ILE A 6 -21.53 -19.79 -13.89
N ASP A 7 -20.42 -20.40 -14.30
CA ASP A 7 -19.66 -21.32 -13.46
C ASP A 7 -19.28 -20.63 -12.14
N SER A 8 -19.47 -21.34 -11.03
CA SER A 8 -19.07 -20.94 -9.68
C SER A 8 -17.66 -20.31 -9.59
N GLN A 9 -16.69 -20.79 -10.36
CA GLN A 9 -15.35 -20.20 -10.42
C GLN A 9 -15.33 -18.85 -11.13
N GLN A 10 -16.12 -18.70 -12.19
CA GLN A 10 -16.27 -17.45 -12.92
C GLN A 10 -17.00 -16.40 -12.07
N LEU A 11 -18.05 -16.80 -11.35
CA LEU A 11 -18.75 -15.96 -10.37
C LEU A 11 -17.79 -15.47 -9.27
N THR A 12 -16.98 -16.37 -8.70
CA THR A 12 -16.00 -16.02 -7.66
C THR A 12 -14.98 -14.99 -8.17
N LYS A 13 -14.45 -15.16 -9.38
CA LYS A 13 -13.53 -14.20 -10.01
C LYS A 13 -14.18 -12.83 -10.22
N ILE A 14 -15.44 -12.80 -10.63
CA ILE A 14 -16.21 -11.56 -10.82
C ILE A 14 -16.40 -10.85 -9.48
N LEU A 15 -16.81 -11.57 -8.44
CA LEU A 15 -17.01 -11.02 -7.09
C LEU A 15 -15.72 -10.41 -6.52
N ILE A 16 -14.58 -11.11 -6.63
CA ILE A 16 -13.27 -10.59 -6.17
C ILE A 16 -12.90 -9.30 -6.91
N ARG A 17 -13.09 -9.27 -8.24
CA ARG A 17 -12.80 -8.07 -9.05
C ARG A 17 -13.71 -6.91 -8.67
N LEU A 18 -15.00 -7.15 -8.45
CA LEU A 18 -15.95 -6.13 -8.03
C LEU A 18 -15.66 -5.62 -6.63
N GLN A 19 -15.29 -6.50 -5.69
CA GLN A 19 -14.90 -6.10 -4.34
C GLN A 19 -13.61 -5.27 -4.34
N ALA A 20 -12.58 -5.70 -5.07
CA ALA A 20 -11.34 -4.95 -5.20
C ALA A 20 -11.55 -3.61 -5.92
N GLY A 21 -12.34 -3.60 -7.00
CA GLY A 21 -12.69 -2.39 -7.74
C GLY A 21 -13.54 -1.44 -6.90
N GLY A 22 -14.55 -1.95 -6.20
CA GLY A 22 -15.39 -1.17 -5.29
C GLY A 22 -14.59 -0.59 -4.13
N ALA A 23 -13.73 -1.38 -3.49
CA ALA A 23 -12.83 -0.90 -2.44
C ALA A 23 -11.88 0.18 -2.97
N LEU A 24 -11.25 -0.02 -4.14
CA LEU A 24 -10.41 1.00 -4.77
C LEU A 24 -11.21 2.28 -5.05
N THR A 25 -12.42 2.18 -5.61
CA THR A 25 -13.28 3.34 -5.88
C THR A 25 -13.64 4.08 -4.59
N LEU A 26 -14.07 3.37 -3.54
CA LEU A 26 -14.38 3.97 -2.24
C LEU A 26 -13.16 4.66 -1.62
N LEU A 27 -11.99 4.04 -1.74
CA LEU A 27 -10.74 4.63 -1.28
C LEU A 27 -10.37 5.87 -2.09
N LEU A 28 -10.50 5.82 -3.42
CA LEU A 28 -10.25 6.99 -4.27
C LEU A 28 -11.27 8.11 -4.03
N MET A 29 -12.51 7.78 -3.67
CA MET A 29 -13.52 8.77 -3.27
C MET A 29 -13.09 9.55 -2.02
N LEU A 30 -12.41 8.92 -1.04
CA LEU A 30 -11.85 9.64 0.12
C LEU A 30 -10.97 10.81 -0.33
N VAL A 31 -10.22 10.61 -1.41
CA VAL A 31 -9.35 11.64 -1.99
C VAL A 31 -10.13 12.61 -2.88
N GLY A 32 -11.08 12.10 -3.66
CA GLY A 32 -11.90 12.92 -4.56
C GLY A 32 -12.74 13.95 -3.82
N PHE A 33 -13.27 13.62 -2.64
CA PHE A 33 -14.06 14.56 -1.85
C PHE A 33 -13.23 15.75 -1.33
N ASP A 34 -11.96 15.55 -0.97
CA ASP A 34 -11.05 16.63 -0.57
C ASP A 34 -10.82 17.67 -1.68
N LEU A 35 -10.99 17.31 -2.96
CA LEU A 35 -10.89 18.29 -4.06
C LEU A 35 -12.03 19.31 -4.07
N PHE A 36 -13.17 18.99 -3.45
CA PHE A 36 -14.33 19.89 -3.36
C PHE A 36 -14.27 20.81 -2.13
N PHE A 37 -13.32 20.59 -1.22
CA PHE A 37 -13.07 21.43 -0.05
C PHE A 37 -11.75 22.21 -0.25
N PRO A 38 -11.80 23.49 -0.64
CA PRO A 38 -10.60 24.23 -1.01
C PRO A 38 -9.64 24.39 0.18
N SER A 39 -8.44 23.82 0.07
CA SER A 39 -7.31 24.09 0.96
C SER A 39 -6.03 24.25 0.16
N GLN A 40 -5.06 25.00 0.69
CA GLN A 40 -3.74 25.14 0.05
C GLN A 40 -2.94 23.82 0.00
N TYR A 41 -3.45 22.76 0.63
CA TYR A 41 -2.82 21.45 0.73
C TYR A 41 -3.60 20.35 0.00
N ALA A 42 -4.79 20.63 -0.53
CA ALA A 42 -5.69 19.64 -1.16
C ALA A 42 -5.00 18.84 -2.27
N LEU A 43 -4.24 19.49 -3.16
CA LEU A 43 -3.52 18.77 -4.22
C LEU A 43 -2.43 17.85 -3.66
N LYS A 44 -1.65 18.30 -2.67
CA LYS A 44 -0.59 17.50 -2.04
C LYS A 44 -1.18 16.30 -1.30
N ALA A 45 -2.26 16.53 -0.54
CA ALA A 45 -3.04 15.50 0.14
C ALA A 45 -3.60 14.49 -0.84
N ALA A 46 -4.17 14.95 -1.96
CA ALA A 46 -4.74 14.09 -2.98
C ALA A 46 -3.68 13.20 -3.64
N VAL A 47 -2.54 13.77 -4.04
CA VAL A 47 -1.45 12.97 -4.61
C VAL A 47 -0.95 11.92 -3.61
N HIS A 48 -0.80 12.29 -2.33
CA HIS A 48 -0.42 11.34 -1.30
C HIS A 48 -1.47 10.23 -1.09
N GLY A 49 -2.74 10.59 -0.98
CA GLY A 49 -3.84 9.65 -0.85
C GLY A 49 -3.91 8.65 -2.01
N VAL A 50 -3.87 9.13 -3.26
CA VAL A 50 -3.87 8.25 -4.45
C VAL A 50 -2.66 7.31 -4.44
N SER A 51 -1.47 7.83 -4.14
CA SER A 51 -0.26 7.01 -4.12
C SER A 51 -0.27 5.93 -3.04
N THR A 52 -0.72 6.25 -1.83
CA THR A 52 -0.80 5.30 -0.70
C THR A 52 -1.89 4.25 -0.91
N ILE A 53 -3.07 4.64 -1.40
CA ILE A 53 -4.15 3.72 -1.76
C ILE A 53 -3.69 2.76 -2.87
N SER A 54 -3.03 3.30 -3.90
CA SER A 54 -2.51 2.48 -5.00
C SER A 54 -1.43 1.51 -4.52
N ALA A 55 -0.50 1.96 -3.68
CA ALA A 55 0.51 1.11 -3.06
C ALA A 55 -0.13 -0.01 -2.22
N LEU A 56 -1.19 0.30 -1.46
CA LEU A 56 -1.92 -0.68 -0.67
C LEU A 56 -2.65 -1.72 -1.54
N VAL A 57 -3.35 -1.28 -2.59
CA VAL A 57 -4.07 -2.20 -3.49
C VAL A 57 -3.10 -3.12 -4.21
N VAL A 58 -2.01 -2.57 -4.76
CA VAL A 58 -0.97 -3.39 -5.42
C VAL A 58 -0.25 -4.29 -4.41
N GLY A 59 0.05 -3.80 -3.20
CA GLY A 59 0.61 -4.60 -2.11
C GLY A 59 -0.29 -5.78 -1.74
N THR A 60 -1.60 -5.55 -1.63
CA THR A 60 -2.61 -6.59 -1.34
C THR A 60 -2.71 -7.59 -2.48
N PHE A 61 -2.63 -7.15 -3.73
CA PHE A 61 -2.54 -8.08 -4.86
C PHE A 61 -1.25 -8.92 -4.80
N MET A 62 -0.14 -8.32 -4.37
CA MET A 62 1.16 -8.98 -4.24
C MET A 62 1.18 -10.04 -3.12
N THR A 63 0.41 -9.89 -2.04
CA THR A 63 0.31 -10.95 -1.00
C THR A 63 -0.29 -12.25 -1.55
N HIS A 64 -1.28 -12.16 -2.43
CA HIS A 64 -1.88 -13.33 -3.09
C HIS A 64 -0.84 -14.09 -3.93
N ARG A 65 0.10 -13.36 -4.54
CA ARG A 65 1.22 -13.96 -5.28
C ARG A 65 2.30 -14.50 -4.35
N ALA A 66 2.58 -13.80 -3.26
CA ALA A 66 3.52 -14.25 -2.23
C ALA A 66 3.08 -15.57 -1.60
N TYR A 67 1.78 -15.78 -1.40
CA TYR A 67 1.25 -17.05 -0.92
C TYR A 67 1.66 -18.22 -1.83
N PHE A 68 1.60 -18.08 -3.14
CA PHE A 68 2.06 -19.12 -4.07
C PHE A 68 3.57 -19.38 -4.00
N LEU A 69 4.37 -18.33 -3.77
CA LEU A 69 5.81 -18.49 -3.54
C LEU A 69 6.09 -19.29 -2.27
N LEU A 70 5.38 -19.00 -1.17
CA LEU A 70 5.52 -19.68 0.12
C LEU A 70 5.09 -21.15 0.07
N ARG A 71 4.06 -21.47 -0.73
CA ARG A 71 3.52 -22.82 -0.90
C ARG A 71 4.21 -23.63 -2.00
N GLY A 72 5.20 -23.05 -2.69
CA GLY A 72 5.89 -23.72 -3.80
C GLY A 72 5.03 -23.95 -5.05
N ALA A 73 3.91 -23.24 -5.18
CA ALA A 73 2.99 -23.38 -6.31
C ALA A 73 3.54 -22.72 -7.60
N LYS A 74 2.96 -23.10 -8.75
CA LYS A 74 3.32 -22.50 -10.04
C LYS A 74 3.10 -20.99 -10.00
N THR A 75 4.16 -20.23 -10.30
CA THR A 75 4.15 -18.77 -10.27
C THR A 75 4.58 -18.22 -11.63
N ASN A 76 3.86 -17.22 -12.14
CA ASN A 76 4.26 -16.50 -13.34
C ASN A 76 5.30 -15.42 -12.99
N TYR A 77 6.59 -15.75 -13.16
CA TYR A 77 7.72 -14.88 -12.79
C TYR A 77 7.83 -13.58 -13.60
N PRO A 78 7.61 -13.55 -14.93
CA PRO A 78 7.57 -12.28 -15.66
C PRO A 78 6.51 -11.32 -15.12
N SER A 79 5.34 -11.85 -14.78
CA SER A 79 4.28 -11.05 -14.17
C SER A 79 4.64 -10.63 -12.74
N LEU A 80 5.20 -11.54 -11.92
CA LEU A 80 5.68 -11.22 -10.58
C LEU A 80 6.68 -10.05 -10.61
N ARG A 81 7.64 -10.07 -11.54
CA ARG A 81 8.62 -8.99 -11.75
C ARG A 81 7.96 -7.63 -11.96
N ASN A 82 7.02 -7.55 -12.90
CA ASN A 82 6.36 -6.29 -13.23
C ASN A 82 5.59 -5.76 -12.02
N TRP A 83 4.92 -6.64 -11.27
CA TRP A 83 4.17 -6.23 -10.08
C TRP A 83 5.06 -5.87 -8.89
N THR A 84 6.21 -6.54 -8.71
CA THR A 84 7.20 -6.10 -7.71
C THR A 84 7.74 -4.71 -8.04
N LEU A 85 8.05 -4.43 -9.31
CA LEU A 85 8.53 -3.11 -9.74
C LEU A 85 7.46 -2.02 -9.58
N ALA A 86 6.22 -2.31 -9.98
CA ALA A 86 5.11 -1.39 -9.80
C ALA A 86 4.88 -1.08 -8.31
N SER A 87 4.92 -2.10 -7.45
CA SER A 87 4.80 -1.92 -6.01
C SER A 87 5.94 -1.08 -5.43
N THR A 88 7.19 -1.32 -5.85
CA THR A 88 8.35 -0.50 -5.44
C THR A 88 8.16 0.97 -5.83
N PHE A 89 7.75 1.22 -7.08
CA PHE A 89 7.52 2.58 -7.57
C PHE A 89 6.38 3.28 -6.80
N LEU A 90 5.27 2.60 -6.56
CA LEU A 90 4.15 3.17 -5.81
C LEU A 90 4.52 3.46 -4.35
N ASN A 91 5.30 2.59 -3.70
CA ASN A 91 5.82 2.84 -2.36
C ASN A 91 6.78 4.03 -2.33
N LEU A 92 7.62 4.20 -3.36
CA LEU A 92 8.46 5.39 -3.50
C LEU A 92 7.62 6.66 -3.65
N LEU A 93 6.60 6.64 -4.51
CA LEU A 93 5.68 7.76 -4.68
C LEU A 93 4.95 8.11 -3.37
N ALA A 94 4.53 7.10 -2.61
CA ALA A 94 3.89 7.28 -1.31
C ALA A 94 4.82 7.95 -0.29
N ILE A 95 6.10 7.59 -0.27
CA ILE A 95 7.10 8.23 0.61
C ILE A 95 7.35 9.68 0.18
N ILE A 96 7.59 9.93 -1.11
CA ILE A 96 7.88 11.27 -1.62
C ILE A 96 6.69 12.21 -1.34
N SER A 97 5.47 11.77 -1.68
CA SER A 97 4.27 12.56 -1.43
C SER A 97 3.93 12.68 0.05
N GLY A 98 4.26 11.66 0.87
CA GLY A 98 4.07 11.67 2.31
C GLY A 98 4.89 12.75 3.00
N ASN A 99 6.09 13.04 2.49
CA ASN A 99 6.91 14.15 2.97
C ASN A 99 6.21 15.51 2.80
N TRP A 100 5.38 15.70 1.78
CA TRP A 100 4.61 16.93 1.62
C TRP A 100 3.57 17.12 2.72
N ILE A 101 2.91 16.03 3.13
CA ILE A 101 1.96 16.04 4.24
C ILE A 101 2.69 16.20 5.56
N TYR A 102 3.86 15.57 5.69
CA TYR A 102 4.72 15.70 6.86
C TYR A 102 5.19 17.13 7.11
N MET A 103 5.54 17.87 6.05
CA MET A 103 5.93 19.28 6.18
C MET A 103 4.79 20.14 6.73
N ARG A 104 3.54 19.92 6.29
CA ARG A 104 2.36 20.59 6.87
C ARG A 104 2.11 20.16 8.31
N TYR A 105 2.27 18.86 8.58
CA TYR A 105 2.12 18.30 9.92
C TYR A 105 3.06 18.97 10.94
N ARG A 106 4.34 19.17 10.55
CA ARG A 106 5.41 19.74 11.39
C ARG A 106 5.50 21.27 11.34
N GLY A 107 4.76 21.93 10.45
CA GLY A 107 4.77 23.40 10.32
C GLY A 107 4.24 24.09 11.58
N GLN A 108 4.56 25.38 11.75
CA GLN A 108 4.00 26.20 12.82
C GLN A 108 2.47 26.21 12.73
N ASP A 109 1.81 26.13 13.89
CA ASP A 109 0.35 25.97 14.01
C ASP A 109 -0.15 24.73 13.22
N GLY A 110 0.71 23.72 13.20
CA GLY A 110 0.52 22.44 12.53
C GLY A 110 -0.47 21.55 13.27
N PRO A 111 -1.03 20.51 12.60
CA PRO A 111 -1.73 19.44 13.29
C PRO A 111 -0.89 18.84 14.43
N ARG A 112 0.45 18.80 14.30
CA ARG A 112 1.33 18.37 15.39
C ARG A 112 1.14 19.18 16.66
N ASP A 113 1.14 20.51 16.56
CA ASP A 113 1.10 21.39 17.73
C ASP A 113 -0.22 21.20 18.49
N TRP A 114 -1.33 21.05 17.75
CA TRP A 114 -2.61 20.73 18.36
C TRP A 114 -2.63 19.35 19.03
N ILE A 115 -2.07 18.31 18.38
CA ILE A 115 -2.01 16.95 18.93
C ILE A 115 -1.17 16.94 20.21
N LEU A 116 -0.02 17.63 20.23
CA LEU A 116 0.82 17.72 21.43
C LEU A 116 0.12 18.44 22.59
N GLN A 117 -0.71 19.45 22.29
CA GLN A 117 -1.48 20.16 23.30
C GLN A 117 -2.69 19.37 23.82
N SER A 118 -3.33 18.57 22.95
CA SER A 118 -4.62 17.95 23.24
C SER A 118 -4.52 16.48 23.62
N VAL A 119 -3.62 15.73 22.97
CA VAL A 119 -3.46 14.27 23.08
C VAL A 119 -1.97 13.87 22.95
N PRO A 120 -1.09 14.31 23.87
CA PRO A 120 0.37 14.12 23.76
C PRO A 120 0.80 12.64 23.73
N ASP A 121 0.17 11.78 24.52
CA ASP A 121 0.51 10.34 24.53
C ASP A 121 0.24 9.67 23.18
N PHE A 122 -0.81 10.12 22.50
CA PHE A 122 -1.14 9.64 21.16
C PHE A 122 -0.06 10.05 20.14
N HIS A 123 0.54 11.25 20.26
CA HIS A 123 1.68 11.64 19.44
C HIS A 123 2.87 10.70 19.67
N ASN A 124 3.29 10.57 20.93
CA ASN A 124 4.51 9.83 21.27
C ASN A 124 4.44 8.35 20.88
N ILE A 125 3.24 7.75 20.88
CA ILE A 125 3.07 6.35 20.51
C ILE A 125 2.77 6.19 19.03
N LEU A 126 1.72 6.81 18.50
CA LEU A 126 1.22 6.48 17.16
C LEU A 126 1.95 7.25 16.06
N MET A 127 2.29 8.53 16.28
CA MET A 127 2.94 9.34 15.24
C MET A 127 4.37 8.89 15.02
N GLU A 128 5.16 8.75 16.09
CA GLU A 128 6.55 8.28 15.97
C GLU A 128 6.59 6.90 15.34
N PHE A 129 5.78 5.95 15.85
CA PHE A 129 5.68 4.61 15.27
C PHE A 129 5.30 4.63 13.79
N LYS A 130 4.28 5.41 13.41
CA LYS A 130 3.83 5.51 12.01
C LYS A 130 4.95 6.05 11.12
N GLU A 131 5.64 7.10 11.53
CA GLU A 131 6.70 7.75 10.75
C GLU A 131 7.80 6.75 10.38
N PHE A 132 8.21 5.87 11.30
CA PHE A 132 9.18 4.82 11.00
C PHE A 132 8.58 3.67 10.19
N VAL A 133 7.43 3.14 10.62
CA VAL A 133 6.82 1.96 10.00
C VAL A 133 6.48 2.19 8.53
N SER A 134 6.00 3.38 8.19
CA SER A 134 5.58 3.71 6.82
C SER A 134 6.75 3.77 5.83
N LEU A 135 8.00 3.80 6.30
CA LEU A 135 9.19 3.81 5.45
C LEU A 135 9.67 2.41 5.06
N PHE A 136 9.38 1.37 5.85
CA PHE A 136 9.83 -0.01 5.60
C PHE A 136 9.34 -0.65 4.29
N PRO A 137 8.12 -0.38 3.80
CA PRO A 137 7.65 -1.00 2.56
C PRO A 137 8.56 -0.79 1.36
N PHE A 138 9.10 0.42 1.18
CA PHE A 138 9.95 0.74 0.04
C PHE A 138 11.25 -0.07 -0.02
N PRO A 139 12.15 -0.07 1.00
CA PRO A 139 13.37 -0.88 0.96
C PRO A 139 13.07 -2.37 0.84
N LEU A 140 12.01 -2.88 1.48
CA LEU A 140 11.60 -4.28 1.32
C LEU A 140 11.20 -4.60 -0.12
N MET A 141 10.43 -3.73 -0.77
CA MET A 141 10.04 -3.92 -2.17
C MET A 141 11.20 -3.72 -3.15
N VAL A 142 12.17 -2.87 -2.83
CA VAL A 142 13.45 -2.77 -3.56
C VAL A 142 14.19 -4.10 -3.50
N ILE A 143 14.33 -4.71 -2.32
CA ILE A 143 14.96 -6.03 -2.17
C ILE A 143 14.18 -7.10 -2.94
N ALA A 144 12.85 -7.12 -2.84
CA ALA A 144 12.01 -8.05 -3.60
C ALA A 144 12.22 -7.90 -5.12
N SER A 145 12.22 -6.66 -5.60
CA SER A 145 12.45 -6.33 -7.01
C SER A 145 13.84 -6.76 -7.47
N PHE A 146 14.86 -6.51 -6.65
CA PHE A 146 16.23 -6.95 -6.90
C PHE A 146 16.31 -8.48 -7.01
N ILE A 147 15.73 -9.23 -6.07
CA ILE A 147 15.73 -10.71 -6.10
C ILE A 147 15.13 -11.22 -7.41
N VAL A 148 13.96 -10.71 -7.80
CA VAL A 148 13.30 -11.16 -9.03
C VAL A 148 14.10 -10.80 -10.28
N LEU A 149 14.74 -9.63 -10.30
CA LEU A 149 15.59 -9.16 -11.40
C LEU A 149 16.94 -9.88 -11.48
N TYR A 150 17.52 -10.25 -10.34
CA TYR A 150 18.82 -10.89 -10.25
C TYR A 150 18.72 -12.37 -10.62
N TYR A 151 17.80 -13.10 -9.99
CA TYR A 151 17.65 -14.54 -10.24
C TYR A 151 16.94 -14.85 -11.56
N LYS A 152 16.08 -13.97 -12.09
CA LYS A 152 15.39 -14.14 -13.40
C LYS A 152 14.83 -15.57 -13.56
N ASN A 153 15.38 -16.31 -14.53
CA ASN A 153 14.98 -17.67 -14.87
C ASN A 153 15.47 -18.71 -13.87
N THR A 154 16.39 -18.43 -12.95
CA THR A 154 16.83 -19.42 -11.94
C THR A 154 15.99 -19.39 -10.67
N LEU A 155 15.10 -18.39 -10.51
CA LEU A 155 14.27 -18.27 -9.32
C LEU A 155 13.32 -19.47 -9.13
N HIS A 156 12.86 -20.09 -10.22
CA HIS A 156 11.89 -21.20 -10.14
C HIS A 156 12.44 -22.46 -9.46
N ILE A 157 13.76 -22.69 -9.56
CA ILE A 157 14.45 -23.84 -8.95
C ILE A 157 14.97 -23.55 -7.52
N ARG A 158 15.00 -22.28 -7.08
CA ARG A 158 15.51 -21.86 -5.77
C ARG A 158 14.39 -21.72 -4.73
N HIS A 159 14.04 -22.81 -4.05
CA HIS A 159 12.93 -22.83 -3.09
C HIS A 159 13.15 -21.89 -1.89
N ASP A 160 14.36 -21.88 -1.35
CA ASP A 160 14.85 -20.97 -0.31
C ASP A 160 14.58 -19.50 -0.66
N ILE A 161 14.99 -19.08 -1.86
CA ILE A 161 14.86 -17.71 -2.32
C ILE A 161 13.39 -17.35 -2.59
N LYS A 162 12.58 -18.28 -3.12
CA LYS A 162 11.13 -18.06 -3.32
C LYS A 162 10.42 -17.80 -1.99
N GLN A 163 10.70 -18.61 -0.97
CA GLN A 163 10.10 -18.42 0.34
C GLN A 163 10.52 -17.11 0.98
N PHE A 164 11.82 -16.79 0.93
CA PHE A 164 12.35 -15.53 1.42
C PHE A 164 11.70 -14.31 0.72
N LEU A 165 11.58 -14.37 -0.61
CA LEU A 165 10.88 -13.35 -1.40
C LEU A 165 9.40 -13.21 -0.97
N GLY A 166 8.73 -14.34 -0.74
CA GLY A 166 7.35 -14.35 -0.24
C GLY A 166 7.23 -13.65 1.13
N ILE A 167 8.13 -13.94 2.07
CA ILE A 167 8.18 -13.30 3.39
C ILE A 167 8.39 -11.79 3.24
N ILE A 168 9.35 -11.35 2.42
CA ILE A 168 9.60 -9.92 2.19
C ILE A 168 8.35 -9.20 1.69
N ILE A 169 7.65 -9.78 0.70
CA ILE A 169 6.43 -9.18 0.15
C ILE A 169 5.31 -9.09 1.21
N MET A 170 5.14 -10.15 2.02
CA MET A 170 4.15 -10.16 3.10
C MET A 170 4.47 -9.13 4.18
N SER A 171 5.75 -9.02 4.59
CA SER A 171 6.21 -8.01 5.55
C SER A 171 6.03 -6.60 5.02
N ALA A 172 6.36 -6.35 3.75
CA ALA A 172 6.13 -5.05 3.12
C ALA A 172 4.65 -4.67 3.15
N TRP A 173 3.76 -5.59 2.76
CA TRP A 173 2.32 -5.36 2.82
C TRP A 173 1.83 -5.09 4.25
N PHE A 174 2.33 -5.83 5.25
CA PHE A 174 1.97 -5.62 6.65
C PHE A 174 2.31 -4.19 7.11
N PHE A 175 3.52 -3.70 6.79
CA PHE A 175 3.91 -2.33 7.10
C PHE A 175 3.11 -1.28 6.31
N ILE A 176 2.76 -1.53 5.05
CA ILE A 176 1.85 -0.66 4.27
C ILE A 176 0.49 -0.56 4.98
N MET A 177 -0.08 -1.68 5.39
CA MET A 177 -1.36 -1.74 6.10
C MET A 177 -1.32 -0.94 7.41
N LEU A 178 -0.29 -1.14 8.22
CA LEU A 178 -0.11 -0.39 9.46
C LEU A 178 0.00 1.12 9.20
N GLY A 179 0.88 1.53 8.28
CA GLY A 179 1.06 2.94 7.93
C GLY A 179 -0.22 3.59 7.38
N PHE A 180 -0.97 2.86 6.56
CA PHE A 180 -2.23 3.31 5.98
C PHE A 180 -3.33 3.50 7.04
N VAL A 181 -3.55 2.51 7.90
CA VAL A 181 -4.56 2.60 8.98
C VAL A 181 -4.22 3.71 9.96
N SER A 182 -2.95 3.80 10.41
CA SER A 182 -2.49 4.91 11.25
C SER A 182 -2.67 6.26 10.54
N GLY A 183 -2.42 6.33 9.23
CA GLY A 183 -2.66 7.50 8.41
C GLY A 183 -4.12 7.98 8.42
N LEU A 184 -5.07 7.05 8.24
CA LEU A 184 -6.50 7.35 8.27
C LEU A 184 -6.96 7.83 9.65
N ILE A 185 -6.47 7.22 10.74
CA ILE A 185 -6.79 7.65 12.11
C ILE A 185 -6.35 9.10 12.31
N LEU A 186 -5.13 9.44 11.86
CA LEU A 186 -4.59 10.79 12.01
C LEU A 186 -5.36 11.83 11.22
N ALA A 187 -5.75 11.51 9.99
CA ALA A 187 -6.54 12.41 9.17
C ALA A 187 -7.84 12.85 9.89
N LYS A 188 -8.45 11.96 10.69
CA LYS A 188 -9.67 12.26 11.45
C LYS A 188 -9.47 13.12 12.70
N LEU A 189 -8.26 13.20 13.25
CA LEU A 189 -8.03 13.94 14.51
C LEU A 189 -7.95 15.45 14.29
N ARG A 190 -7.18 15.90 13.29
CA ARG A 190 -7.01 17.34 12.99
C ARG A 190 -6.33 17.60 11.62
N PHE A 191 -6.81 16.95 10.56
CA PHE A 191 -6.49 17.35 9.18
C PHE A 191 -7.81 17.69 8.49
N VAL A 192 -8.36 18.87 8.80
CA VAL A 192 -9.39 19.54 7.98
C VAL A 192 -8.70 20.70 7.27
#